data_AF-A0A3D4FDH8-F1
#
_entry.id   AF-A0A3D4FDH8-F1
#
_cell.length_a   1.000
_cell.length_b   1.000
_cell.length_c   1.000
_cell.angle_alpha   90.00
_cell.angle_beta   90.00
_cell.angle_gamma   90.00
#
_symmetry.space_group_name_H-M   'P 1'
#
loop_
_entity.id
_entity.type
_entity.pdbx_description
1 polymer ?
#
loop_
_entity_poly.entity_id
_entity_poly.type
_entity_poly.pdbx_seq_one_letter_code
_entity_poly.pdbx_strand_id
1 'polypeptide(L)' 'YKVGIQDEAGEADFNPPSLRGLSQRDDLFHDNRAHSIEAVLVDHGHPDPTAPPIAQKDLEPLIHFLLSL' A
#
# COMPACT_ATOMS: atom_id res chain seq x y z
N TYR A 1 -5.05 -1.61 11.56
CA TYR A 1 -5.96 -2.16 10.54
C TYR A 1 -5.68 -3.64 10.43
N LYS A 2 -6.73 -4.48 10.34
CA LYS A 2 -6.56 -5.93 10.25
C LYS A 2 -6.01 -6.32 8.88
N VAL A 3 -4.74 -6.72 8.82
CA VAL A 3 -4.01 -7.07 7.58
C VAL A 3 -4.23 -8.50 7.10
N GLY A 4 -5.08 -9.29 7.75
CA GLY A 4 -5.33 -10.69 7.36
C GLY A 4 -4.26 -11.68 7.80
N ILE A 5 -3.27 -11.22 8.56
CA ILE A 5 -2.26 -12.01 9.27
C ILE A 5 -2.46 -11.82 10.77
N GLN A 6 -2.25 -12.88 11.54
CA GLN A 6 -2.11 -12.84 12.99
C GLN A 6 -0.68 -13.24 13.32
N ASP A 7 -0.05 -12.50 14.22
CA ASP A 7 1.20 -12.95 14.82
C ASP A 7 0.95 -14.12 15.80
N GLU A 8 2.03 -14.65 16.39
CA GLU A 8 1.96 -15.76 17.35
C GLU A 8 1.17 -15.42 18.63
N ALA A 9 0.97 -14.13 18.91
CA ALA A 9 0.16 -13.63 20.03
C ALA A 9 -1.31 -13.34 19.63
N GLY A 10 -1.67 -13.52 18.35
CA GLY A 10 -3.00 -13.25 17.80
C GLY A 10 -3.24 -11.79 17.42
N GLU A 11 -2.19 -10.96 17.40
CA GLU A 11 -2.29 -9.54 17.04
C GLU A 11 -2.48 -9.40 15.53
N ALA A 12 -3.51 -8.64 15.16
CA ALA A 12 -3.89 -8.40 13.76
C ALA A 12 -3.67 -6.95 13.34
N ASP A 13 -3.39 -6.05 14.30
CA ASP A 13 -3.00 -4.67 14.05
C ASP A 13 -1.49 -4.54 13.97
N PHE A 14 -1.04 -4.30 12.74
CA PHE A 14 0.37 -4.04 12.46
C PHE A 14 0.58 -2.55 12.25
N ASN A 15 1.73 -2.05 12.72
CA ASN A 15 2.15 -0.69 12.40
C ASN A 15 2.26 -0.52 10.89
N PRO A 16 1.81 0.63 10.34
CA PRO A 16 2.08 0.97 8.96
C PRO A 16 3.56 0.85 8.62
N PRO A 17 3.91 0.15 7.52
CA PRO A 17 5.29 0.11 7.07
C PRO A 17 5.74 1.53 6.70
N SER A 18 7.03 1.80 6.88
CA SER A 18 7.64 3.01 6.34
C SER A 18 7.48 3.05 4.81
N LEU A 19 7.13 4.23 4.28
CA LEU A 19 7.05 4.48 2.84
C LEU A 19 8.40 4.93 2.24
N ARG A 20 9.44 5.13 3.06
CA ARG A 20 10.78 5.46 2.56
C ARG A 20 11.44 4.27 1.88
N GLY A 21 12.13 4.52 0.77
CA GLY A 21 12.82 3.49 0.00
C GLY A 21 11.90 2.59 -0.81
N LEU A 22 10.63 3.00 -1.06
CA LEU A 22 9.71 2.22 -1.90
C LEU A 22 10.25 1.99 -3.31
N SER A 23 11.05 2.92 -3.84
CA SER A 23 11.73 2.79 -5.14
C SER A 23 12.74 1.64 -5.23
N GLN A 24 13.12 1.04 -4.10
CA GLN A 24 14.06 -0.08 -4.03
C GLN A 24 13.37 -1.43 -3.81
N ARG A 25 12.03 -1.48 -3.80
CA ARG A 25 11.25 -2.69 -3.51
C ARG A 25 10.53 -3.16 -4.78
N ASP A 26 10.69 -4.44 -5.10
CA ASP A 26 10.03 -5.06 -6.24
C ASP A 26 8.63 -5.60 -5.90
N ASP A 27 8.44 -6.04 -4.65
CA ASP A 27 7.17 -6.56 -4.12
C ASP A 27 6.66 -5.71 -2.95
N LEU A 28 5.34 -5.50 -2.94
CA LEU A 28 4.60 -4.72 -1.95
C LEU A 28 3.55 -5.59 -1.25
N PHE A 29 3.06 -5.08 -0.12
CA PHE A 29 2.35 -5.86 0.90
C PHE A 29 3.20 -6.97 1.51
N HIS A 30 2.66 -7.65 2.51
CA HIS A 30 3.35 -8.71 3.25
C HIS A 30 3.24 -10.07 2.56
N ASP A 31 2.25 -10.22 1.68
CA ASP A 31 1.95 -11.42 0.89
C ASP A 31 2.41 -11.27 -0.57
N ASN A 32 3.17 -10.21 -0.88
CA ASN A 32 3.73 -9.91 -2.21
C ASN A 32 2.71 -9.86 -3.35
N ARG A 33 1.43 -9.60 -3.06
CA ARG A 33 0.36 -9.61 -4.06
C ARG A 33 0.31 -8.35 -4.95
N ALA A 34 1.16 -7.36 -4.69
CA ALA A 34 1.25 -6.14 -5.48
C ALA A 34 2.71 -5.91 -5.91
N HIS A 35 2.93 -5.74 -7.21
CA HIS A 35 4.27 -5.61 -7.80
C HIS A 35 4.57 -4.18 -8.28
N SER A 36 3.70 -3.22 -7.95
CA SER A 36 3.88 -1.81 -8.26
C SER A 36 3.05 -0.93 -7.33
N ILE A 37 3.46 0.33 -7.15
CA ILE A 37 2.69 1.31 -6.38
C ILE A 37 1.34 1.57 -7.05
N GLU A 38 1.29 1.56 -8.38
CA GLU A 38 0.04 1.65 -9.14
C GLU A 38 -0.94 0.52 -8.78
N ALA A 39 -0.47 -0.74 -8.74
CA ALA A 39 -1.29 -1.88 -8.34
C ALA A 39 -1.83 -1.73 -6.91
N VAL A 40 -1.02 -1.20 -5.98
CA VAL A 40 -1.48 -0.91 -4.61
C VAL A 40 -2.62 0.12 -4.62
N LEU A 41 -2.50 1.18 -5.41
CA LEU A 41 -3.44 2.31 -5.39
C LEU A 41 -4.71 2.06 -6.22
N VAL A 42 -4.61 1.26 -7.29
CA VAL A 42 -5.69 1.06 -8.27
C VAL A 42 -6.30 -0.33 -8.18
N ASP A 43 -5.49 -1.39 -8.25
CA ASP A 43 -5.99 -2.77 -8.30
C ASP A 43 -6.47 -3.25 -6.93
N HIS A 44 -5.68 -2.99 -5.89
CA HIS A 44 -6.02 -3.33 -4.50
C HIS A 44 -6.84 -2.23 -3.83
N GLY A 45 -6.54 -0.97 -4.16
CA GLY A 45 -7.28 0.18 -3.68
C GLY A 45 -7.24 0.38 -2.17
N HIS A 46 -7.97 1.39 -1.70
CA HIS A 46 -8.12 1.64 -0.27
C HIS A 46 -9.10 0.61 0.34
N PRO A 47 -8.78 -0.01 1.49
CA PRO A 47 -9.62 -1.07 2.07
C PRO A 47 -10.96 -0.55 2.63
N ASP A 48 -11.08 0.76 2.88
CA ASP A 48 -12.36 1.40 3.23
C ASP A 48 -13.18 1.66 1.95
N PRO A 49 -14.33 0.98 1.77
CA PRO A 49 -15.16 1.14 0.57
C PRO A 49 -15.85 2.51 0.50
N THR A 50 -15.82 3.31 1.57
CA THR A 50 -16.36 4.67 1.60
C THR A 50 -15.32 5.73 1.21
N ALA A 51 -14.04 5.35 1.16
CA ALA A 51 -13.00 6.26 0.71
C ALA A 51 -13.18 6.57 -0.79
N PRO A 52 -13.10 7.85 -1.18
CA PRO A 52 -13.16 8.20 -2.59
C PRO A 52 -11.95 7.61 -3.34
N PRO A 53 -12.12 7.16 -4.59
CA PRO A 53 -10.99 6.75 -5.40
C PRO A 53 -10.05 7.92 -5.63
N ILE A 54 -8.77 7.61 -5.82
CA ILE A 54 -7.77 8.61 -6.21
C ILE A 54 -8.15 9.15 -7.59
N ALA A 55 -8.25 10.47 -7.73
CA ALA A 55 -8.55 11.07 -9.02
C ALA A 55 -7.38 10.83 -9.98
N GLN A 56 -7.67 10.54 -11.24
CA GLN A 56 -6.65 10.21 -12.25
C GLN A 56 -5.52 11.25 -12.35
N LYS A 57 -5.86 12.53 -12.16
CA LYS A 57 -4.90 13.65 -12.18
C LYS A 57 -3.88 13.62 -11.03
N ASP A 58 -4.22 12.97 -9.92
CA ASP A 58 -3.44 12.94 -8.68
C ASP A 58 -2.63 11.63 -8.55
N LEU A 59 -2.95 10.60 -9.35
CA LEU A 59 -2.29 9.30 -9.32
C LEU A 59 -0.79 9.39 -9.66
N GLU A 60 -0.47 9.97 -10.82
CA GLU A 60 0.92 10.13 -11.28
C GLU A 60 1.78 10.97 -10.31
N PRO A 61 1.35 12.18 -9.87
CA PRO A 61 2.09 12.94 -8.88
C PRO A 61 2.32 12.18 -7.57
N LEU A 62 1.33 11.41 -7.12
CA LEU A 62 1.44 10.62 -5.89
C LEU A 62 2.46 9.49 -6.04
N ILE A 63 2.43 8.75 -7.15
CA ILE A 63 3.42 7.71 -7.44
C ILE A 63 4.83 8.32 -7.48
N HIS A 64 5.00 9.43 -8.19
CA HIS A 64 6.28 10.14 -8.25
C HIS A 64 6.79 10.58 -6.87
N PHE A 65 5.90 11.12 -6.04
CA PHE A 65 6.24 11.51 -4.68
C PHE A 65 6.70 10.29 -3.86
N LEU A 66 5.95 9.20 -3.88
CA LEU A 66 6.26 7.98 -3.12
C LEU A 66 7.59 7.35 -3.54
N LEU A 67 7.93 7.39 -4.84
CA LEU A 67 9.21 6.89 -5.35
C LEU A 67 10.41 7.79 -5.00
N SER A 68 10.16 9.04 -4.60
CA SER A 68 11.20 9.99 -4.17
C SER A 68 11.58 9.91 -2.68
N LEU A 69 10.85 9.10 -1.89
CA LEU A 69 11.00 9.00 -0.42
C LEU A 69 12.14 8.09 0.06
#